data_AF-A0A1H7E2Z1-F1
#
_entry.id   AF-A0A1H7E2Z1-F1
#
_cell.length_a   1.000
_cell.length_b   1.000
_cell.length_c   1.000
_cell.angle_alpha   90.00
_cell.angle_beta   90.00
_cell.angle_gamma   90.00
#
_symmetry.space_group_name_H-M   'P 1'
#
loop_
_entity.id
_entity.type
_entity.pdbx_description
1 polymer ?
#
loop_
_entity_poly.entity_id
_entity_poly.type
_entity_poly.pdbx_seq_one_letter_code
_entity_poly.pdbx_strand_id
1 'polypeptide(L)'
;MGFPSMIVDDSLLSLVSPEAEPFANAEERRVMYVAMTRARRSVTILASEARPSAFVTELMKDPVYGVISPEGASERTHTCLQCGGRLLYMPGQYGPGWYRCEHVKLCGNRMSACPACGVGLPIRNTDTGNLQCSECGAEQQACPTCQDGWLVERRGRYGPFLGCVRFPGCSGKAKLRKTA
;
A
#
# COMPACT_ATOMS: atom_id res chain seq x y z
N MET A 1 -13.45 -5.83 -1.49
CA MET A 1 -14.14 -6.82 -0.65
C MET A 1 -13.09 -7.47 0.21
N GLY A 2 -13.18 -7.27 1.52
CA GLY A 2 -12.22 -7.81 2.48
C GLY A 2 -12.97 -8.17 3.75
N PHE A 3 -12.31 -8.90 4.62
CA PHE A 3 -12.84 -9.28 5.92
C PHE A 3 -12.07 -8.51 7.00
N PRO A 4 -12.70 -7.84 7.97
CA PRO A 4 -14.14 -7.75 8.23
C PRO A 4 -14.92 -7.02 7.13
N SER A 5 -16.21 -7.36 6.96
CA SER A 5 -17.10 -6.62 6.07
C SER A 5 -17.28 -5.20 6.59
N MET A 6 -17.21 -4.21 5.70
CA MET A 6 -17.53 -2.81 6.02
C MET A 6 -18.78 -2.34 5.28
N ILE A 7 -19.55 -3.29 4.73
CA ILE A 7 -20.83 -2.98 4.09
C ILE A 7 -21.81 -2.64 5.20
N VAL A 8 -22.47 -1.49 5.08
CA VAL A 8 -23.51 -1.07 6.02
C VAL A 8 -24.78 -1.87 5.71
N ASP A 9 -25.32 -2.55 6.71
CA ASP A 9 -26.58 -3.26 6.59
C ASP A 9 -27.76 -2.30 6.42
N ASP A 10 -28.84 -2.80 5.83
CA ASP A 10 -30.07 -2.02 5.69
C ASP A 10 -30.60 -1.61 7.07
N SER A 11 -31.00 -0.35 7.19
CA SER A 11 -31.68 0.21 8.36
C SER A 11 -32.84 -0.65 8.87
N LEU A 12 -33.57 -1.35 7.99
CA LEU A 12 -34.66 -2.24 8.41
C LEU A 12 -34.19 -3.51 9.12
N LEU A 13 -32.99 -4.01 8.79
CA LEU A 13 -32.43 -5.17 9.47
C LEU A 13 -32.11 -4.86 10.93
N SER A 14 -31.80 -3.61 11.27
CA SER A 14 -31.57 -3.19 12.66
C SER A 14 -32.79 -3.40 13.58
N LEU A 15 -33.99 -3.46 13.02
CA LEU A 15 -35.23 -3.70 13.78
C LEU A 15 -35.40 -5.16 14.22
N VAL A 16 -34.72 -6.09 13.54
CA VAL A 16 -34.84 -7.54 13.77
C VAL A 16 -33.51 -8.12 14.27
N SER A 17 -32.40 -7.40 14.07
CA SER A 17 -31.09 -7.78 14.57
C SER A 17 -30.99 -7.59 16.09
N PRO A 18 -30.20 -8.45 16.76
CA PRO A 18 -29.89 -8.27 18.17
C PRO A 18 -29.11 -6.96 18.42
N GLU A 19 -29.11 -6.50 19.68
CA GLU A 19 -28.38 -5.30 20.09
C GLU A 19 -26.90 -5.41 19.75
N ALA A 20 -26.33 -4.32 19.22
CA ALA A 20 -24.93 -4.28 18.84
C ALA A 20 -24.02 -4.47 20.07
N GLU A 21 -23.15 -5.47 20.01
CA GLU A 21 -22.16 -5.72 21.05
C GLU A 21 -21.15 -4.56 21.13
N PRO A 22 -20.60 -4.24 22.32
CA PRO A 22 -19.66 -3.13 22.50
C PRO A 22 -18.28 -3.38 21.86
N PHE A 23 -18.09 -4.52 21.21
CA PHE A 23 -16.81 -4.93 20.65
C PHE A 23 -16.75 -4.68 19.14
N ALA A 24 -15.67 -4.05 18.66
CA ALA A 24 -15.53 -3.71 17.25
C ALA A 24 -15.52 -4.96 16.35
N ASN A 25 -16.39 -4.97 15.34
CA ASN A 25 -16.61 -6.07 14.39
C ASN A 25 -16.96 -7.40 15.09
N ALA A 26 -17.81 -7.37 16.13
CA ALA A 26 -18.15 -8.55 16.94
C ALA A 26 -18.70 -9.72 16.10
N GLU A 27 -19.62 -9.45 15.19
CA GLU A 27 -20.20 -10.46 14.30
C GLU A 27 -19.13 -11.08 13.38
N GLU A 28 -18.30 -10.27 12.74
CA GLU A 28 -17.21 -10.79 11.91
C GLU A 28 -16.18 -11.57 12.73
N ARG A 29 -15.89 -11.15 13.97
CA ARG A 29 -15.01 -11.93 14.87
C ARG A 29 -15.60 -13.30 15.18
N ARG A 30 -16.91 -13.40 15.41
CA ARG A 30 -17.60 -14.69 15.61
C ARG A 30 -17.49 -15.56 14.36
N VAL A 31 -17.72 -14.99 13.17
CA VAL A 31 -17.55 -15.70 11.89
C VAL A 31 -16.11 -16.21 11.71
N MET A 32 -15.11 -15.38 12.02
CA MET A 32 -13.70 -15.76 11.96
C MET A 32 -13.38 -16.91 12.90
N TYR A 33 -13.80 -16.78 14.16
CA TYR A 33 -13.59 -17.78 15.20
C TYR A 33 -14.21 -19.12 14.82
N VAL A 34 -15.45 -19.12 14.32
CA VAL A 34 -16.13 -20.34 13.86
C VAL A 34 -15.36 -20.98 12.69
N ALA A 35 -14.88 -20.19 11.73
CA ALA A 35 -14.09 -20.71 10.62
C ALA A 35 -12.76 -21.34 11.09
N MET A 36 -12.04 -20.66 11.98
CA MET A 36 -10.77 -21.15 12.54
C MET A 36 -10.96 -22.44 13.36
N THR A 37 -11.98 -22.48 14.21
CA THR A 37 -12.20 -23.61 15.13
C THR A 37 -12.85 -24.83 14.48
N ARG A 38 -13.48 -24.68 13.30
CA ARG A 38 -13.97 -25.82 12.51
C ARG A 38 -12.85 -26.61 11.83
N ALA A 39 -11.68 -26.02 11.62
CA ALA A 39 -10.54 -26.71 11.06
C ALA A 39 -9.90 -27.65 12.09
N ARG A 40 -9.71 -28.93 11.72
CA ARG A 40 -9.23 -29.96 12.66
C ARG A 40 -7.71 -30.12 12.75
N ARG A 41 -6.95 -29.61 11.77
CA ARG A 41 -5.50 -29.86 11.66
C ARG A 41 -4.69 -28.60 11.39
N SER A 42 -5.12 -27.77 10.45
CA SER A 42 -4.44 -26.53 10.10
C SER A 42 -5.43 -25.55 9.47
N VAL A 43 -5.18 -24.26 9.67
CA VAL A 43 -5.93 -23.16 9.03
C VAL A 43 -4.97 -22.39 8.15
N THR A 44 -5.33 -22.19 6.89
CA THR A 44 -4.59 -21.31 5.96
C THR A 44 -5.42 -20.07 5.71
N ILE A 45 -4.92 -18.90 6.10
CA ILE A 45 -5.59 -17.62 5.87
C ILE A 45 -4.92 -16.95 4.68
N LEU A 46 -5.71 -16.66 3.64
CA LEU A 46 -5.26 -15.85 2.51
C LEU A 46 -5.50 -14.38 2.84
N ALA A 47 -4.43 -13.60 2.89
CA ALA A 47 -4.48 -12.17 3.18
C ALA A 47 -3.64 -11.39 2.17
N SER A 48 -3.99 -10.12 1.95
CA SER A 48 -3.13 -9.21 1.21
C SER A 48 -1.88 -8.91 2.05
N GLU A 49 -0.70 -9.08 1.47
CA GLU A 49 0.57 -8.70 2.11
C GLU A 49 0.65 -7.18 2.34
N ALA A 50 0.05 -6.36 1.47
CA ALA A 50 0.15 -4.90 1.55
C ALA A 50 -0.86 -4.27 2.50
N ARG A 51 -2.00 -4.92 2.71
CA ARG A 51 -3.06 -4.46 3.61
C ARG A 51 -3.79 -5.66 4.22
N PRO A 52 -3.15 -6.37 5.16
CA PRO A 52 -3.80 -7.48 5.85
C PRO A 52 -5.01 -6.98 6.64
N SER A 53 -5.94 -7.89 6.95
CA SER A 53 -7.07 -7.55 7.81
C SER A 53 -6.60 -7.24 9.23
N ALA A 54 -7.42 -6.50 9.98
CA ALA A 54 -7.17 -6.26 11.40
C ALA A 54 -6.99 -7.59 12.16
N PHE A 55 -7.82 -8.60 11.87
CA PHE A 55 -7.74 -9.91 12.51
C PHE A 55 -6.48 -10.69 12.16
N VAL A 56 -6.01 -10.65 10.91
CA VAL A 56 -4.74 -11.28 10.53
C VAL A 56 -3.58 -10.59 11.24
N THR A 57 -3.62 -9.26 11.33
CA THR A 57 -2.60 -8.48 12.04
C THR A 57 -2.60 -8.81 13.54
N GLU A 58 -3.76 -9.01 14.15
CA GLU A 58 -3.90 -9.46 15.54
C GLU A 58 -3.32 -10.87 15.74
N LEU A 59 -3.65 -11.83 14.88
CA LEU A 59 -3.13 -13.20 14.96
C LEU A 59 -1.61 -13.26 14.79
N MET A 60 -1.03 -12.40 13.94
CA MET A 60 0.42 -12.33 13.75
C MET A 60 1.15 -11.69 14.94
N LYS A 61 0.49 -10.81 15.70
CA LYS A 61 1.08 -10.15 16.87
C LYS A 61 1.16 -11.06 18.09
N ASP A 62 0.22 -11.97 18.24
CA ASP A 62 0.17 -12.88 19.37
C ASP A 62 0.90 -14.20 19.06
N PRO A 63 2.03 -14.48 19.73
CA PRO A 63 2.84 -15.66 19.45
C PRO A 63 2.13 -16.98 19.79
N VAL A 64 1.07 -16.97 20.59
CA VAL A 64 0.30 -18.17 20.98
C VAL A 64 -0.30 -18.87 19.75
N TYR A 65 -0.61 -18.13 18.68
CA TYR A 65 -1.21 -18.69 17.48
C TYR A 65 -0.20 -19.35 16.53
N GLY A 66 1.11 -19.18 16.75
CA GLY A 66 2.14 -19.85 15.94
C GLY A 66 2.02 -19.61 14.44
N VAL A 67 1.62 -18.39 14.02
CA VAL A 67 1.37 -18.07 12.61
C VAL A 67 2.68 -18.12 11.82
N ILE A 68 2.72 -18.98 10.79
CA ILE A 68 3.86 -19.11 9.88
C ILE A 68 3.53 -18.34 8.61
N SER A 69 4.36 -17.35 8.28
CA SER A 69 4.34 -16.70 6.97
C SER A 69 5.37 -17.34 6.05
N PRO A 70 5.07 -17.54 4.76
CA PRO A 70 6.04 -18.07 3.82
C PRO A 70 7.26 -17.14 3.74
N GLU A 71 8.45 -17.75 3.76
CA GLU A 71 9.73 -17.04 3.72
C GLU A 71 9.82 -16.16 2.47
N GLY A 72 10.08 -14.85 2.65
CA GLY A 72 10.17 -13.87 1.55
C GLY A 72 8.92 -13.02 1.29
N ALA A 73 7.81 -13.23 2.00
CA ALA A 73 6.57 -12.44 1.84
C ALA A 73 6.71 -10.94 2.23
N SER A 74 7.71 -10.58 3.04
CA SER A 74 7.76 -9.26 3.70
C SER A 74 8.69 -8.23 3.06
N GLU A 75 9.62 -8.62 2.18
CA GLU A 75 10.82 -7.77 1.98
C GLU A 75 10.63 -6.55 1.07
N ARG A 76 9.54 -6.44 0.28
CA ARG A 76 9.38 -5.33 -0.69
C ARG A 76 7.93 -4.89 -0.91
N THR A 77 7.12 -4.90 0.14
CA THR A 77 5.68 -4.66 0.00
C THR A 77 5.38 -3.18 0.18
N HIS A 78 5.47 -2.41 -0.90
CA HIS A 78 4.98 -1.03 -0.92
C HIS A 78 3.47 -0.99 -1.20
N THR A 79 2.77 -0.08 -0.52
CA THR A 79 1.33 0.11 -0.68
C THR A 79 1.02 1.15 -1.76
N CYS A 80 0.07 0.82 -2.62
CA CYS A 80 -0.46 1.69 -3.65
C CYS A 80 -1.31 2.79 -2.99
N LEU A 81 -0.90 4.04 -3.18
CA LEU A 81 -1.58 5.18 -2.55
C LEU A 81 -2.90 5.57 -3.22
N GLN A 82 -3.25 4.95 -4.34
CA GLN A 82 -4.56 5.18 -4.99
C GLN A 82 -5.65 4.21 -4.50
N CYS A 83 -5.31 2.97 -4.14
CA CYS A 83 -6.31 1.95 -3.80
C CYS A 83 -5.97 1.10 -2.56
N GLY A 84 -4.79 1.27 -1.98
CA GLY A 84 -4.32 0.47 -0.84
C GLY A 84 -3.84 -0.95 -1.19
N GLY A 85 -3.83 -1.34 -2.48
CA GLY A 85 -3.28 -2.63 -2.92
C GLY A 85 -1.74 -2.64 -2.94
N ARG A 86 -1.13 -3.79 -3.21
CA ARG A 86 0.31 -3.94 -3.36
C ARG A 86 0.84 -3.28 -4.63
N LEU A 87 2.02 -2.68 -4.53
CA LEU A 87 2.83 -2.29 -5.68
C LEU A 87 3.82 -3.40 -6.02
N LEU A 88 3.79 -3.83 -7.28
CA LEU A 88 4.69 -4.83 -7.85
C LEU A 88 5.80 -4.13 -8.62
N TYR A 89 7.05 -4.43 -8.27
CA TYR A 89 8.23 -3.93 -8.97
C TYR A 89 8.38 -4.61 -10.34
N MET A 90 8.75 -3.82 -11.33
CA MET A 90 9.05 -4.23 -12.69
C MET A 90 10.44 -3.67 -13.06
N PRO A 91 11.40 -4.52 -13.46
CA PRO A 91 12.71 -4.04 -13.88
C PRO A 91 12.60 -3.18 -15.14
N GLY A 92 13.36 -2.07 -15.17
CA GLY A 92 13.53 -1.23 -16.34
C GLY A 92 14.62 -1.79 -17.24
N GLN A 93 14.43 -1.78 -18.56
CA GLN A 93 15.42 -2.33 -19.49
C GLN A 93 16.66 -1.42 -19.63
N TYR A 94 16.48 -0.09 -19.57
CA TYR A 94 17.53 0.92 -19.74
C TYR A 94 17.28 2.16 -18.85
N GLY A 95 16.94 1.93 -17.58
CA GLY A 95 16.62 3.02 -16.64
C GLY A 95 16.13 2.48 -15.30
N PRO A 96 15.66 3.37 -14.41
CA PRO A 96 15.06 2.95 -13.16
C PRO A 96 13.89 2.01 -13.44
N GLY A 97 13.72 1.00 -12.59
CA GLY A 97 12.52 0.18 -12.61
C GLY A 97 11.28 1.00 -12.33
N TRP A 98 10.14 0.32 -12.31
CA TRP A 98 8.85 0.97 -12.06
C TRP A 98 7.95 0.04 -11.27
N TYR A 99 7.01 0.63 -10.57
CA TYR A 99 6.02 -0.06 -9.79
C TYR A 99 4.66 0.06 -10.46
N ARG A 100 3.88 -1.02 -10.42
CA ARG A 100 2.47 -1.02 -10.81
C ARG A 100 1.61 -1.58 -9.69
N CYS A 101 0.39 -1.09 -9.58
CA CYS A 101 -0.57 -1.72 -8.68
C CYS A 101 -0.89 -3.16 -9.14
N GLU A 102 -1.04 -4.08 -8.19
CA GLU A 102 -1.52 -5.44 -8.41
C GLU A 102 -2.93 -5.45 -9.04
N HIS A 103 -3.77 -4.48 -8.68
CA HIS A 103 -5.13 -4.32 -9.19
C HIS A 103 -5.17 -3.68 -10.59
N VAL A 104 -4.35 -4.12 -11.54
CA VAL A 104 -4.16 -3.46 -12.86
C VAL A 104 -5.45 -3.19 -13.63
N LYS A 105 -6.51 -3.98 -13.40
CA LYS A 105 -7.83 -3.81 -14.05
C LYS A 105 -8.70 -2.72 -13.41
N LEU A 106 -8.47 -2.41 -12.14
CA LEU A 106 -9.27 -1.45 -11.36
C LEU A 106 -8.48 -0.20 -10.98
N CYS A 107 -7.16 -0.33 -10.84
CA CYS A 107 -6.24 0.73 -10.46
C CYS A 107 -5.09 0.78 -11.47
N GLY A 108 -5.09 1.85 -12.27
CA GLY A 108 -4.04 2.11 -13.26
C GLY A 108 -2.77 2.71 -12.69
N ASN A 109 -2.60 2.76 -11.36
CA ASN A 109 -1.46 3.44 -10.73
C ASN A 109 -0.14 2.81 -11.16
N ARG A 110 0.76 3.66 -11.66
CA ARG A 110 2.13 3.32 -12.04
C ARG A 110 3.04 4.43 -11.59
N MET A 111 4.19 4.06 -11.03
CA MET A 111 5.17 5.00 -10.49
C MET A 111 6.56 4.53 -10.89
N SER A 112 7.49 5.44 -11.17
CA SER A 112 8.89 5.05 -11.32
C SER A 112 9.45 4.61 -9.97
N ALA A 113 10.48 3.77 -9.98
CA ALA A 113 11.31 3.54 -8.81
C ALA A 113 12.15 4.78 -8.49
N CYS A 114 12.91 4.71 -7.41
CA CYS A 114 13.87 5.73 -6.99
C CYS A 114 14.85 6.02 -8.15
N PRO A 115 15.05 7.28 -8.54
CA PRO A 115 15.98 7.62 -9.62
C PRO A 115 17.45 7.34 -9.26
N ALA A 116 17.79 7.23 -7.96
CA ALA A 116 19.17 7.00 -7.52
C ALA A 116 19.58 5.52 -7.57
N CYS A 117 18.77 4.60 -7.03
CA CYS A 117 19.10 3.17 -7.03
C CYS A 117 18.35 2.35 -8.09
N GLY A 118 17.31 2.92 -8.71
CA GLY A 118 16.50 2.24 -9.71
C GLY A 118 15.58 1.14 -9.19
N VAL A 119 15.64 0.80 -7.89
CA VAL A 119 14.87 -0.30 -7.29
C VAL A 119 13.90 0.21 -6.23
N GLY A 120 14.38 0.89 -5.19
CA GLY A 120 13.55 1.27 -4.03
C GLY A 120 12.48 2.31 -4.31
N LEU A 121 11.58 2.50 -3.35
CA LEU A 121 10.51 3.51 -3.41
C LEU A 121 10.75 4.63 -2.39
N PRO A 122 10.85 5.91 -2.82
CA PRO A 122 10.82 7.04 -1.91
C PRO A 122 9.51 7.10 -1.14
N ILE A 123 9.60 7.01 0.19
CA ILE A 123 8.48 7.10 1.13
C ILE A 123 8.71 8.26 2.09
N ARG A 124 7.64 8.81 2.64
CA ARG A 124 7.75 9.97 3.52
C ARG A 124 8.25 9.52 4.87
N ASN A 125 9.42 10.00 5.26
CA ASN A 125 9.98 9.74 6.58
C ASN A 125 9.21 10.59 7.60
N THR A 126 8.74 9.97 8.68
CA THR A 126 7.97 10.62 9.75
C THR A 126 8.80 11.62 10.53
N ASP A 127 10.11 11.41 10.62
CA ASP A 127 11.00 12.18 11.50
C ASP A 127 11.48 13.47 10.82
N THR A 128 11.85 13.38 9.54
CA THR A 128 12.36 14.52 8.76
C THR A 128 11.29 15.17 7.88
N GLY A 129 10.15 14.49 7.65
CA GLY A 129 9.10 14.94 6.74
C GLY A 129 9.47 14.87 5.25
N ASN A 130 10.72 14.50 4.93
CA ASN A 130 11.27 14.38 3.58
C ASN A 130 10.90 13.03 2.94
N LEU A 131 10.89 12.97 1.60
CA LEU A 131 10.76 11.70 0.88
C LEU A 131 12.12 11.04 0.75
N GLN A 132 12.32 9.89 1.39
CA GLN A 132 13.57 9.16 1.41
C GLN A 132 13.36 7.74 0.87
N CYS A 133 14.28 7.28 0.02
CA CYS A 133 14.24 5.92 -0.50
C CYS A 133 14.51 4.89 0.62
N SER A 134 13.67 3.86 0.72
CA SER A 134 13.83 2.77 1.70
C SER A 134 15.13 1.97 1.51
N GLU A 135 15.61 1.85 0.27
CA GLU A 135 16.74 0.96 -0.07
C GLU A 135 18.10 1.67 -0.03
N CYS A 136 18.16 2.93 -0.52
CA CYS A 136 19.44 3.64 -0.67
C CYS A 136 19.53 4.94 0.13
N GLY A 137 18.48 5.31 0.88
CA GLY A 137 18.48 6.52 1.70
C GLY A 137 18.48 7.84 0.92
N ALA A 138 18.41 7.81 -0.41
CA ALA A 138 18.42 9.03 -1.22
C ALA A 138 17.16 9.87 -0.99
N GLU A 139 17.34 11.16 -0.72
CA GLU A 139 16.25 12.12 -0.59
C GLU A 139 15.72 12.57 -1.95
N GLN A 140 14.41 12.79 -2.03
CA GLN A 140 13.72 13.24 -3.23
C GLN A 140 12.87 14.47 -2.93
N GLN A 141 12.79 15.37 -3.90
CA GLN A 141 11.97 16.57 -3.76
C GLN A 141 10.48 16.17 -3.76
N ALA A 142 9.78 16.53 -2.69
CA ALA A 142 8.34 16.32 -2.59
C ALA A 142 7.56 17.12 -3.63
N CYS A 143 6.48 16.53 -4.12
CA CYS A 143 5.55 17.17 -5.04
C CYS A 143 4.79 18.28 -4.30
N PRO A 144 4.76 19.53 -4.81
CA PRO A 144 4.04 20.61 -4.16
C PRO A 144 2.51 20.46 -4.22
N THR A 145 2.01 19.64 -5.15
CA THR A 145 0.57 19.46 -5.37
C THR A 145 0.00 18.29 -4.56
N CYS A 146 0.85 17.38 -4.10
CA CYS A 146 0.34 16.14 -3.53
C CYS A 146 1.26 15.56 -2.47
N GLN A 147 0.68 14.95 -1.45
CA GLN A 147 1.38 14.64 -0.20
C GLN A 147 2.48 13.57 -0.33
N ASP A 148 2.32 12.64 -1.27
CA ASP A 148 3.13 11.41 -1.29
C ASP A 148 3.86 11.17 -2.62
N GLY A 149 3.75 12.12 -3.56
CA GLY A 149 4.51 12.06 -4.80
C GLY A 149 5.85 12.76 -4.61
N TRP A 150 6.92 12.23 -5.21
CA TRP A 150 8.14 12.99 -5.45
C TRP A 150 8.21 13.46 -6.90
N LEU A 151 9.13 14.38 -7.15
CA LEU A 151 9.42 14.89 -8.46
C LEU A 151 10.57 14.10 -9.11
N VAL A 152 10.37 13.75 -10.38
CA VAL A 152 11.37 13.11 -11.23
C VAL A 152 11.61 13.96 -12.46
N GLU A 153 12.82 13.92 -12.99
CA GLU A 153 13.13 14.61 -14.24
C GLU A 153 12.39 13.96 -15.42
N ARG A 154 11.72 14.80 -16.21
CA ARG A 154 11.01 14.42 -17.43
C ARG A 154 11.40 15.36 -18.55
N ARG A 155 11.35 14.87 -19.79
CA ARG A 155 11.63 15.67 -20.98
C ARG A 155 10.31 16.10 -21.63
N GLY A 156 10.17 17.39 -21.91
CA GLY A 156 9.06 17.96 -22.65
C GLY A 156 9.53 18.77 -23.86
N ARG A 157 8.59 19.36 -24.60
CA ARG A 157 8.88 20.20 -25.79
C ARG A 157 9.86 21.35 -25.49
N TYR A 158 9.80 21.92 -24.29
CA TYR A 158 10.59 23.07 -23.86
C TYR A 158 11.86 22.70 -23.08
N GLY A 159 12.26 21.43 -23.08
CA GLY A 159 13.41 20.92 -22.33
C GLY A 159 13.04 20.09 -21.10
N PRO A 160 14.02 19.75 -20.25
CA PRO A 160 13.81 18.95 -19.05
C PRO A 160 13.09 19.75 -17.97
N PHE A 161 12.22 19.08 -17.21
CA PHE A 161 11.47 19.65 -16.10
C PHE A 161 11.25 18.60 -15.01
N LEU A 162 11.00 19.06 -13.78
CA LEU A 162 10.62 18.16 -12.69
C LEU A 162 9.11 17.96 -12.69
N GLY A 163 8.66 16.72 -12.87
CA GLY A 163 7.26 16.33 -12.86
C GLY A 163 6.97 15.28 -11.79
N CYS A 164 5.75 15.30 -11.24
CA CYS A 164 5.33 14.31 -10.24
C CYS A 164 5.39 12.88 -10.80
N VAL A 165 5.92 11.95 -10.00
CA VAL A 165 5.96 10.52 -10.34
C VAL A 165 4.57 9.92 -10.60
N ARG A 166 3.52 10.48 -9.97
CA ARG A 166 2.13 10.01 -10.08
C ARG A 166 1.37 10.49 -11.33
N PHE A 167 2.02 11.17 -12.27
CA PHE A 167 1.39 11.55 -13.54
C PHE A 167 0.91 10.29 -14.29
N PRO A 168 -0.34 10.25 -14.82
CA PRO A 168 -1.26 11.38 -15.06
C PRO A 168 -2.16 11.76 -13.88
N GLY A 169 -2.19 11.00 -12.79
CA GLY A 169 -3.03 11.27 -11.62
C GLY A 169 -2.63 12.51 -10.81
N CYS A 170 -1.43 13.05 -11.03
CA CYS A 170 -0.99 14.32 -10.47
C CYS A 170 -0.16 15.10 -11.49
N SER A 171 -0.55 16.36 -11.75
CA SER A 171 0.12 17.28 -12.68
C SER A 171 1.10 18.23 -12.00
N GLY A 172 1.49 17.95 -10.76
CA GLY A 172 2.48 18.74 -10.03
C GLY A 172 3.82 18.80 -10.76
N LYS A 173 4.39 20.01 -10.82
CA LYS A 173 5.64 20.30 -11.52
C LYS A 173 6.48 21.25 -10.66
N ALA A 174 7.80 21.23 -10.85
CA ALA A 174 8.69 22.26 -10.35
C ALA A 174 9.77 22.59 -11.38
N LYS A 175 10.46 23.71 -11.17
CA LYS A 175 11.66 24.04 -11.93
C LYS A 175 12.82 23.18 -11.43
N LEU A 176 13.71 22.76 -12.33
CA LEU A 176 14.99 22.18 -11.94
C LEU A 176 15.70 23.19 -11.03
N ARG A 177 16.07 22.77 -9.82
CA ARG A 177 16.97 23.58 -8.98
C ARG A 177 18.27 23.73 -9.75
N LYS A 178 18.66 24.97 -10.07
CA LYS A 178 19.98 25.24 -10.62
C LYS A 178 20.98 24.90 -9.52
N THR A 179 21.78 23.86 -9.72
CA THR A 179 22.99 23.66 -8.93
C THR A 179 23.88 24.86 -9.24
N ALA A 180 24.10 25.70 -8.23
CA ALA A 180 25.03 26.82 -8.31
C ALA A 180 26.47 26.31 -8.22
#